data_AF-A0A932NQH8-F1
#
_entry.id   AF-A0A932NQH8-F1
#
_cell.length_a   1.000
_cell.length_b   1.000
_cell.length_c   1.000
_cell.angle_alpha   90.00
_cell.angle_beta   90.00
_cell.angle_gamma   90.00
#
_symmetry.space_group_name_H-M   'P 1'
#
loop_
_entity.id
_entity.type
_entity.pdbx_description
1 polymer ?
#
loop_
_entity_poly.entity_id
_entity_poly.type
_entity_poly.pdbx_seq_one_letter_code
_entity_poly.pdbx_strand_id
1 'polypeptide(L)'
;MDPHPTLSLPSEPVKAKVLHILRALKDESAWQLIATQHQAQPVAVLLLHDAVLAPPPLDVPMFACEADVLARSIPSPVPLLTYDQIVELIFACEHVMVW
;
A
#
# COMPACT_ATOMS: atom_id res chain seq x y z
N MET A 1 -23.41 -3.75 -25.15
CA MET A 1 -22.16 -4.15 -24.48
C MET A 1 -21.50 -2.87 -24.05
N ASP A 2 -21.79 -2.48 -22.81
CA ASP A 2 -21.28 -1.27 -22.18
C ASP A 2 -19.75 -1.39 -22.01
N PRO A 3 -18.98 -0.33 -22.29
CA PRO A 3 -17.57 -0.31 -22.00
C PRO A 3 -17.37 -0.22 -20.48
N HIS A 4 -16.59 -1.16 -19.93
CA HIS A 4 -16.10 -1.11 -18.55
C HIS A 4 -15.45 0.25 -18.26
N PRO A 5 -15.70 0.86 -17.09
CA PRO A 5 -15.01 2.08 -16.70
C PRO A 5 -13.56 1.73 -16.37
N THR A 6 -12.64 2.15 -17.23
CA THR A 6 -11.21 2.24 -16.91
C THR A 6 -11.07 3.24 -15.76
N LEU A 7 -10.91 2.76 -14.53
CA LEU A 7 -10.51 3.61 -13.42
C LEU A 7 -9.08 4.10 -13.72
N SER A 8 -8.97 5.40 -13.97
CA SER A 8 -7.70 6.09 -14.07
C SER A 8 -6.93 5.92 -12.78
N LEU A 9 -5.73 5.34 -12.89
CA LEU A 9 -4.67 5.47 -11.88
C LEU A 9 -4.53 6.95 -11.49
N PRO A 10 -4.26 7.27 -10.20
CA PRO A 10 -3.93 8.63 -9.81
C PRO A 10 -2.75 9.13 -10.65
N SER A 11 -2.98 10.23 -11.39
CA SER A 11 -2.10 10.82 -12.39
C SER A 11 -0.81 11.44 -11.84
N GLU A 12 -0.55 11.31 -10.54
CA GLU A 12 0.68 11.72 -9.91
C GLU A 12 1.40 10.46 -9.42
N PRO A 13 2.62 10.17 -9.91
CA PRO A 13 3.41 9.10 -9.32
C PRO A 13 3.57 9.43 -7.85
N VAL A 14 3.18 8.50 -6.98
CA VAL A 14 3.42 8.59 -5.55
C VAL A 14 4.94 8.77 -5.39
N LYS A 15 5.39 10.01 -5.17
CA LYS A 15 6.80 10.34 -4.90
C LYS A 15 7.15 9.93 -3.48
N ALA A 16 6.85 8.69 -3.10
CA ALA A 16 7.35 8.10 -1.88
C ALA A 16 8.82 7.76 -2.10
N LYS A 17 9.65 8.20 -1.15
CA LYS A 17 11.06 7.83 -1.14
C LYS A 17 11.23 6.40 -0.62
N VAL A 18 10.37 6.00 0.33
CA VAL A 18 10.39 4.67 0.93
C VAL A 18 9.02 4.02 0.84
N LEU A 19 9.00 2.77 0.37
CA LEU A 19 7.84 1.89 0.40
C LEU A 19 8.00 0.86 1.52
N HIS A 20 7.05 0.80 2.45
CA HIS A 20 6.97 -0.28 3.44
C HIS A 20 5.95 -1.32 2.97
N ILE A 21 6.37 -2.58 2.88
CA ILE A 21 5.51 -3.69 2.55
C ILE A 21 5.23 -4.46 3.84
N LEU A 22 3.98 -4.41 4.30
CA LEU A 22 3.52 -5.13 5.49
C LEU A 22 2.78 -6.40 5.05
N ARG A 23 3.13 -7.54 5.64
CA ARG A 23 2.46 -8.83 5.38
C ARG A 23 1.67 -9.37 6.57
N ALA A 24 2.06 -8.95 7.78
CA ALA A 24 1.43 -9.39 9.02
C ALA A 24 0.35 -8.40 9.47
N LEU A 25 -0.69 -8.92 10.16
CA LEU A 25 -1.79 -8.12 10.70
C LEU A 25 -1.33 -7.05 11.71
N LYS A 26 -0.29 -7.35 12.48
CA LYS A 26 0.25 -6.45 13.50
C LYS A 26 1.77 -6.51 13.47
N ASP A 27 2.38 -5.36 13.27
CA ASP A 27 3.81 -5.16 13.43
C ASP A 27 4.06 -3.77 14.01
N GLU A 28 4.13 -3.71 15.34
CA GLU A 28 4.32 -2.46 16.08
C GLU A 28 5.66 -1.79 15.75
N SER A 29 6.69 -2.59 15.50
CA SER A 29 8.02 -2.08 15.15
C SER A 29 8.02 -1.45 13.77
N ALA A 30 7.31 -2.06 12.81
CA ALA A 30 7.11 -1.47 11.49
C ALA A 30 6.39 -0.11 11.60
N TRP A 31 5.28 -0.05 12.33
CA TRP A 31 4.51 1.19 12.48
C TRP A 31 5.27 2.30 13.20
N GLN A 32 6.06 1.97 14.22
CA GLN A 32 6.94 2.95 14.89
C GLN A 32 7.99 3.53 13.93
N LEU A 33 8.59 2.68 13.08
CA LEU A 33 9.56 3.16 12.11
C LEU A 33 8.89 3.98 11.01
N ILE A 34 7.74 3.54 10.50
CA ILE A 34 6.94 4.29 9.50
C ILE A 34 6.59 5.67 10.05
N ALA A 35 6.08 5.75 11.29
CA ALA A 35 5.72 7.02 11.92
C ALA A 35 6.93 7.96 12.05
N THR A 36 8.10 7.42 12.40
CA THR A 36 9.35 8.20 12.53
C THR A 36 9.84 8.69 11.17
N GLN A 37 9.85 7.82 10.15
CA GLN A 37 10.32 8.18 8.81
C GLN A 37 9.36 9.13 8.10
N HIS A 38 8.05 8.98 8.28
CA HIS A 38 7.04 9.87 7.72
C HIS A 38 7.25 11.33 8.14
N GLN A 39 7.79 11.59 9.34
CA GLN A 39 8.13 12.95 9.80
C GLN A 39 9.34 13.54 9.06
N ALA A 40 10.20 12.72 8.47
CA ALA A 40 11.47 13.15 7.86
C ALA A 40 11.46 13.08 6.33
N GLN A 41 10.67 12.18 5.73
CA GLN A 41 10.67 11.93 4.30
C GLN A 41 9.35 11.35 3.79
N PRO A 42 9.06 11.42 2.48
CA PRO A 42 7.89 10.80 1.89
C PRO A 42 7.93 9.26 2.03
N VAL A 43 6.86 8.71 2.60
CA VAL A 43 6.69 7.27 2.85
C VAL A 43 5.36 6.81 2.28
N ALA A 44 5.33 5.60 1.72
CA ALA A 44 4.11 4.88 1.37
C ALA A 44 4.08 3.49 2.01
N VAL A 45 2.88 2.93 2.17
CA VAL A 45 2.65 1.61 2.74
C VAL A 45 1.86 0.74 1.76
N LEU A 46 2.33 -0.49 1.53
CA LEU A 46 1.63 -1.53 0.81
C LEU A 46 1.25 -2.66 1.77
N LEU A 47 -0.03 -2.97 1.84
CA LEU A 47 -0.59 -4.08 2.61
C LEU A 47 -0.73 -5.31 1.71
N LEU A 48 -0.04 -6.39 2.08
CA LEU A 48 -0.12 -7.71 1.46
C LEU A 48 -0.57 -8.74 2.49
N HIS A 49 -1.04 -9.89 2.02
CA HIS A 49 -1.45 -11.02 2.84
C HIS A 49 -2.38 -10.57 3.97
N ASP A 50 -2.08 -10.91 5.23
CA ASP A 50 -2.96 -10.62 6.37
C ASP A 50 -2.93 -9.15 6.80
N ALA A 51 -1.96 -8.37 6.34
CA ALA A 51 -1.91 -6.94 6.64
C ALA A 51 -3.09 -6.18 6.02
N VAL A 52 -3.75 -6.71 4.98
CA VAL A 52 -4.95 -6.07 4.39
C VAL A 52 -6.14 -6.03 5.35
N LEU A 53 -6.10 -6.80 6.44
CA LEU A 53 -7.10 -6.78 7.51
C LEU A 53 -6.84 -5.66 8.53
N ALA A 54 -5.66 -5.04 8.51
CA ALA A 54 -5.29 -4.01 9.46
C ALA A 54 -5.94 -2.66 9.09
N PRO A 55 -6.60 -1.97 10.03
CA PRO A 55 -7.03 -0.61 9.79
C PRO A 55 -5.80 0.31 9.68
N PRO A 56 -5.80 1.31 8.78
CA PRO A 56 -4.70 2.24 8.64
C PRO A 56 -4.52 3.07 9.93
N PRO A 57 -3.38 2.95 10.65
CA PRO A 57 -3.19 3.67 11.91
C PRO A 57 -2.64 5.09 11.70
N LEU A 58 -2.24 5.44 10.47
CA LEU A 58 -1.56 6.68 10.12
C LEU A 58 -2.12 7.24 8.82
N ASP A 59 -2.12 8.57 8.69
CA ASP A 59 -2.49 9.30 7.48
C ASP A 59 -1.29 9.36 6.52
N VAL A 60 -0.93 8.21 5.95
CA VAL A 60 0.13 8.06 4.94
C VAL A 60 -0.45 7.42 3.67
N PRO A 61 0.11 7.70 2.47
CA PRO A 61 -0.27 6.99 1.26
C PRO A 61 -0.21 5.48 1.49
N MET A 62 -1.38 4.84 1.42
CA MET A 62 -1.53 3.42 1.73
C MET A 62 -2.33 2.72 0.65
N PHE A 63 -1.88 1.51 0.31
CA PHE A 63 -2.45 0.69 -0.75
C PHE A 63 -2.60 -0.74 -0.25
N ALA A 64 -3.60 -1.45 -0.73
CA ALA A 64 -3.77 -2.87 -0.43
C ALA A 64 -3.73 -3.70 -1.72
N CYS A 65 -3.18 -4.91 -1.66
CA CYS A 65 -3.26 -5.83 -2.79
C CYS A 65 -4.71 -6.28 -3.02
N GLU A 66 -5.19 -6.08 -4.24
CA GLU A 66 -6.54 -6.45 -4.67
C GLU A 66 -6.80 -7.94 -4.47
N ALA A 67 -5.86 -8.80 -4.90
CA ALA A 67 -6.01 -10.26 -4.81
C ALA A 67 -6.13 -10.73 -3.35
N ASP A 68 -5.38 -10.11 -2.43
CA ASP A 68 -5.39 -10.44 -1.01
C ASP A 68 -6.68 -9.99 -0.31
N VAL A 69 -7.19 -8.82 -0.67
CA VAL A 69 -8.49 -8.30 -0.20
C VAL A 69 -9.62 -9.20 -0.70
N LEU A 70 -9.59 -9.57 -1.98
CA LEU A 70 -10.56 -10.48 -2.59
C LEU A 70 -10.54 -11.87 -1.93
N ALA A 71 -9.36 -12.44 -1.71
CA ALA A 71 -9.20 -13.74 -1.05
C ALA A 71 -9.79 -13.77 0.37
N ARG A 72 -9.85 -12.62 1.05
CA ARG A 72 -10.41 -12.47 2.40
C ARG A 72 -11.87 -12.01 2.41
N SER A 73 -12.45 -11.68 1.24
CA SER A 73 -13.83 -11.19 1.10
C SER A 73 -14.15 -10.00 2.03
N ILE A 74 -13.19 -9.08 2.19
CA ILE A 74 -13.33 -7.88 3.02
C ILE A 74 -13.46 -6.63 2.15
N PRO A 75 -14.10 -5.55 2.63
CA PRO A 75 -13.94 -4.24 2.04
C PRO A 75 -12.53 -3.69 2.33
N SER A 76 -12.00 -2.85 1.45
CA SER A 76 -10.75 -2.12 1.70
C SER A 76 -11.05 -0.64 1.98
N PRO A 77 -10.52 -0.07 3.08
CA PRO A 77 -10.60 1.37 3.35
C PRO A 77 -9.59 2.19 2.52
N VAL A 78 -8.67 1.53 1.83
CA VAL A 78 -7.59 2.14 1.04
C VAL A 78 -7.66 1.68 -0.43
N PRO A 79 -7.08 2.45 -1.38
CA PRO A 79 -7.02 2.05 -2.78
C PRO A 79 -6.42 0.65 -2.99
N LEU A 80 -7.00 -0.11 -3.92
CA LEU A 80 -6.55 -1.43 -4.29
C LEU A 80 -5.57 -1.36 -5.46
N LEU A 81 -4.51 -2.16 -5.40
CA LEU A 81 -3.54 -2.32 -6.47
C LEU A 81 -3.50 -3.76 -6.97
N THR A 82 -3.40 -3.91 -8.29
CA THR A 82 -3.05 -5.17 -8.95
C THR A 82 -1.57 -5.49 -8.73
N TYR A 83 -1.15 -6.73 -9.02
CA TYR A 83 0.27 -7.09 -8.95
C TYR A 83 1.13 -6.26 -9.91
N ASP A 84 0.64 -5.95 -11.11
CA ASP A 84 1.39 -5.12 -12.07
C ASP A 84 1.60 -3.71 -11.51
N GLN A 85 0.56 -3.10 -10.91
CA GLN A 85 0.66 -1.80 -10.25
C GLN A 85 1.56 -1.82 -9.01
N ILE A 86 1.59 -2.94 -8.27
CA ILE A 86 2.51 -3.14 -7.14
C ILE A 86 3.96 -3.16 -7.63
N VAL A 87 4.23 -3.85 -8.74
CA VAL A 87 5.57 -3.88 -9.36
C VAL A 87 5.98 -2.48 -9.80
N GLU A 88 5.08 -1.74 -10.46
CA GLU A 88 5.32 -0.33 -10.83
C GLU A 88 5.62 0.54 -9.60
N LEU A 89 4.86 0.38 -8.51
CA LEU A 89 5.06 1.11 -7.26
C LEU A 89 6.42 0.80 -6.62
N ILE A 90 6.85 -0.46 -6.63
CA ILE A 90 8.16 -0.90 -6.13
C ILE A 90 9.28 -0.18 -6.90
N PHE A 91 9.19 -0.12 -8.23
CA PHE A 91 10.20 0.54 -9.07
C PHE A 91 10.14 2.08 -8.99
N ALA A 92 9.00 2.65 -8.61
CA ALA A 92 8.86 4.10 -8.43
C ALA A 92 9.50 4.63 -7.14
N CYS A 93 9.79 3.76 -6.17
CA CYS A 93 10.36 4.13 -4.87
C CYS A 93 11.89 3.93 -4.84
N GLU A 94 12.61 4.78 -4.11
CA GLU A 94 14.07 4.66 -3.97
C GLU A 94 14.47 3.51 -3.04
N HIS A 95 13.66 3.26 -2.01
CA HIS A 95 13.90 2.20 -1.03
C HIS A 95 12.63 1.39 -0.77
N VAL A 96 12.81 0.09 -0.55
CA VAL A 96 11.75 -0.82 -0.17
C VAL A 96 12.14 -1.52 1.13
N MET A 97 11.25 -1.48 2.12
CA MET A 97 11.39 -2.17 3.40
C MET A 97 10.30 -3.21 3.54
N VAL A 98 10.67 -4.46 3.78
CA VAL A 98 9.72 -5.57 3.93
C VAL A 98 9.69 -6.01 5.38
N TRP A 99 8.47 -6.22 5.86
CA TRP A 99 8.17 -6.71 7.20
C TRP A 99 7.48 -8.08 7.05
#